data_AF-A0A349TAB3-F1
#
_entry.id   AF-A0A349TAB3-F1
#
_cell.length_a   1.000
_cell.length_b   1.000
_cell.length_c   1.000
_cell.angle_alpha   90.00
_cell.angle_beta   90.00
_cell.angle_gamma   90.00
#
_symmetry.space_group_name_H-M   'P 1'
#
loop_
_entity.id
_entity.type
_entity.pdbx_description
1 polymer ?
#
loop_
_entity_poly.entity_id
_entity_poly.type
_entity_poly.pdbx_seq_one_letter_code
_entity_poly.pdbx_strand_id
1 'polypeptide(L)' 'MAKNTPKAIRGTQDIFGPDAEAFSFVVETFERVRRLYRSNRAEMPVFEKTEVFSRAIGETADVVSKEMYSFEDRG' A
#
# COMPACT_ATOMS: atom_id res chain seq x y z
N MET A 1 1.88 -35.96 11.01
CA MET A 1 1.48 -34.61 11.48
C MET A 1 0.67 -33.97 10.37
N ALA A 2 -0.58 -33.56 10.63
CA ALA A 2 -1.41 -32.91 9.62
C ALA A 2 -0.72 -31.60 9.19
N LYS A 3 -0.53 -31.40 7.88
CA LYS A 3 0.00 -30.14 7.35
C LYS A 3 -1.05 -29.05 7.58
N ASN A 4 -0.76 -28.11 8.49
CA ASN A 4 -1.57 -26.90 8.63
C ASN A 4 -1.29 -25.99 7.44
N THR A 5 -2.25 -25.88 6.53
CA THR A 5 -2.19 -24.92 5.43
C THR A 5 -2.23 -23.50 6.00
N PRO A 6 -1.25 -22.63 5.67
CA PRO A 6 -1.28 -21.23 6.05
C PRO A 6 -2.57 -20.55 5.54
N LYS A 7 -3.12 -19.64 6.35
CA LYS A 7 -4.26 -18.81 5.97
C LYS A 7 -3.78 -17.39 5.65
N ALA A 8 -4.59 -16.66 4.88
CA ALA A 8 -4.34 -15.26 4.60
C ALA A 8 -4.23 -14.44 5.89
N ILE A 9 -3.39 -13.40 5.85
CA ILE A 9 -3.23 -12.47 6.97
C ILE A 9 -4.54 -11.70 7.12
N ARG A 10 -5.02 -11.57 8.37
CA ARG A 10 -6.24 -10.79 8.63
C ARG A 10 -6.04 -9.35 8.15
N GLY A 11 -6.98 -8.87 7.34
CA GLY A 11 -6.91 -7.51 6.77
C GLY A 11 -6.20 -7.43 5.41
N THR A 12 -5.70 -8.56 4.87
CA THR A 12 -5.19 -8.64 3.50
C THR A 12 -6.20 -9.37 2.61
N GLN A 13 -6.31 -8.95 1.35
CA GLN A 13 -7.20 -9.55 0.36
C GLN A 13 -6.43 -9.83 -0.93
N ASP A 14 -6.57 -11.05 -1.44
CA ASP A 14 -6.13 -11.40 -2.79
C ASP A 14 -7.17 -10.86 -3.79
N ILE A 15 -6.71 -10.22 -4.86
CA ILE A 15 -7.56 -9.65 -5.91
C ILE A 15 -7.37 -10.49 -7.19
N PHE A 16 -8.42 -11.16 -7.66
CA PHE A 16 -8.39 -12.02 -8.85
C PHE A 16 -9.77 -12.12 -9.52
N GLY A 17 -9.79 -12.62 -10.76
CA GLY A 17 -11.02 -12.80 -11.54
C GLY A 17 -11.78 -11.47 -11.72
N PRO A 18 -13.10 -11.44 -11.51
CA PRO A 18 -13.91 -10.23 -11.69
C PRO A 18 -13.43 -9.03 -10.85
N ASP A 19 -12.90 -9.24 -9.65
CA ASP A 19 -12.41 -8.15 -8.80
C ASP A 19 -11.14 -7.49 -9.39
N ALA A 20 -10.26 -8.30 -9.99
CA ALA A 20 -9.07 -7.81 -10.69
C ALA A 20 -9.44 -7.03 -11.96
N GLU A 21 -10.46 -7.48 -12.69
CA GLU A 21 -10.99 -6.78 -13.86
C GLU A 21 -11.59 -5.42 -13.47
N ALA A 22 -12.40 -5.37 -12.41
CA ALA A 22 -12.96 -4.12 -11.89
C ALA A 22 -11.87 -3.15 -11.40
N PHE A 23 -10.87 -3.66 -10.67
CA PHE A 23 -9.75 -2.83 -10.22
C PHE A 23 -8.95 -2.25 -11.41
N SER A 24 -8.67 -3.07 -12.43
CA SER A 24 -7.97 -2.65 -13.64
C SER A 24 -8.74 -1.55 -14.38
N PHE A 25 -10.06 -1.68 -14.51
CA PHE A 25 -10.91 -0.65 -15.12
C PHE A 25 -10.80 0.71 -14.42
N VAL A 26 -10.78 0.73 -13.09
CA VAL A 26 -10.61 1.97 -12.31
C VAL A 26 -9.22 2.59 -12.57
N VAL A 27 -8.16 1.77 -12.51
CA VAL A 27 -6.79 2.23 -12.75
C VAL A 27 -6.62 2.79 -14.16
N GLU A 28 -7.12 2.08 -15.18
CA GLU A 28 -7.06 2.53 -16.57
C GLU A 28 -7.83 3.83 -16.81
N THR A 29 -8.97 4.01 -16.15
CA THR A 29 -9.73 5.25 -16.21
C THR A 29 -8.94 6.41 -15.64
N PHE A 30 -8.29 6.23 -14.48
CA PHE A 30 -7.42 7.23 -13.89
C PHE A 30 -6.22 7.55 -14.80
N GLU A 31 -5.57 6.52 -15.35
CA GLU A 31 -4.46 6.64 -16.29
C GLU A 31 -4.83 7.48 -17.52
N ARG A 32 -6.01 7.26 -18.09
CA ARG A 32 -6.53 8.04 -19.20
C ARG A 32 -6.69 9.51 -18.82
N VAL A 33 -7.33 9.78 -17.68
CA VAL A 33 -7.60 11.16 -17.24
C VAL A 33 -6.31 11.91 -16.93
N ARG A 34 -5.38 11.34 -16.15
CA ARG A 34 -4.14 12.04 -15.75
C ARG A 34 -3.28 12.47 -16.95
N ARG A 35 -3.29 11.69 -18.05
CA ARG A 35 -2.55 11.99 -19.28
C ARG A 35 -3.10 13.24 -19.99
N LEU A 36 -4.40 13.48 -19.93
CA LEU A 36 -5.03 14.69 -20.49
C LEU A 36 -4.54 15.97 -19.81
N TYR A 37 -4.19 15.87 -18.52
CA TYR A 37 -3.71 16.99 -17.71
C TYR A 37 -2.18 17.02 -17.56
N ARG A 38 -1.45 16.17 -18.29
CA ARG A 38 0.02 16.06 -18.23
C ARG A 38 0.57 15.79 -16.83
N SER A 39 -0.20 15.10 -15.99
CA SER A 39 0.26 14.66 -14.67
C SER A 39 1.11 13.41 -14.82
N ASN A 40 2.41 13.55 -14.53
CA ASN A 40 3.38 12.46 -14.64
C ASN A 40 3.20 11.43 -13.52
N ARG A 41 3.54 10.18 -13.82
CA ARG A 41 3.65 9.12 -12.82
C ARG A 41 4.91 9.32 -11.98
N ALA A 42 4.77 9.21 -10.68
CA ALA A 42 5.87 8.91 -9.77
C ALA A 42 5.57 7.57 -9.09
N GLU A 43 6.60 6.74 -8.91
CA GLU A 43 6.52 5.49 -8.18
C GLU A 43 7.52 5.58 -7.03
N MET A 44 7.02 5.42 -5.80
CA MET A 44 7.81 5.51 -4.58
C MET A 44 8.00 4.10 -3.99
N PRO A 45 9.07 3.88 -3.19
CA PRO A 45 9.24 2.65 -2.43
C PRO A 45 8.04 2.35 -1.51
N VAL A 46 7.77 1.07 -1.29
CA VAL A 46 6.66 0.61 -0.41
C VAL A 46 6.97 0.83 1.07
N PHE A 47 8.25 0.85 1.44
CA PHE A 47 8.72 1.15 2.78
C PHE A 47 9.74 2.28 2.73
N GLU A 48 9.81 3.05 3.80
CA GLU A 48 10.71 4.20 3.97
C GLU A 48 11.20 4.25 5.42
N LYS A 49 12.21 5.08 5.69
CA LYS A 49 12.60 5.37 7.08
C LYS A 49 11.41 5.97 7.83
N THR A 50 11.12 5.46 9.04
CA THR A 50 10.01 5.93 9.88
C THR A 50 10.02 7.46 10.09
N GLU A 51 11.20 8.07 10.14
CA GLU A 51 11.39 9.52 10.27
C GLU A 51 10.75 10.35 9.15
N VAL A 52 10.60 9.79 7.94
CA VAL A 52 9.96 10.48 6.80
C VAL A 52 8.50 10.78 7.15
N PHE A 53 7.81 9.83 7.79
CA PHE A 53 6.41 9.95 8.15
C PHE A 53 6.20 10.71 9.46
N SER A 54 7.03 10.45 10.48
CA SER A 54 6.87 11.11 11.78
C SER A 54 7.09 12.62 11.70
N ARG A 55 8.02 13.08 10.86
CA ARG A 55 8.25 14.51 10.62
C ARG A 55 7.17 15.18 9.78
N ALA A 56 6.62 14.48 8.79
CA ALA A 56 5.63 15.05 7.86
C ALA A 56 4.21 15.08 8.46
N ILE A 57 3.82 14.03 9.19
CA ILE A 57 2.46 13.84 9.72
C ILE A 57 2.36 14.29 11.19
N GLY A 58 3.47 14.20 11.94
CA GLY A 58 3.55 14.52 13.36
C GLY A 58 3.51 13.27 14.25
N GLU A 59 4.38 13.26 15.26
CA GLU A 59 4.60 12.11 16.14
C GLU A 59 3.37 11.66 16.93
N THR A 60 2.47 12.59 17.26
CA THR A 60 1.26 12.31 18.04
C THR A 60 0.06 11.88 17.20
N ALA A 61 0.19 11.83 15.87
CA ALA A 61 -0.88 11.35 15.02
C ALA A 61 -1.14 9.86 15.27
N ASP A 62 -2.41 9.44 15.24
CA ASP A 62 -2.77 8.02 15.41
C ASP A 62 -2.11 7.14 14.34
N VAL A 63 -1.98 7.66 13.11
CA VAL A 63 -1.26 6.98 12.02
C VAL A 63 0.16 6.61 12.45
N VAL A 64 0.91 7.59 12.98
CA VAL A 64 2.32 7.41 13.37
C VAL A 64 2.45 6.57 14.63
N SER A 65 1.52 6.72 15.59
CA SER A 65 1.63 6.08 16.90
C SER A 65 1.06 4.66 16.97
N LYS A 66 0.09 4.31 16.12
CA LYS A 66 -0.68 3.04 16.25
C LYS A 66 -0.87 2.26 14.95
N GLU A 67 -0.74 2.89 13.79
CA GLU A 67 -1.16 2.28 12.51
C GLU A 67 0.00 1.95 11.57
N MET A 68 1.19 2.53 11.76
CA MET A 68 2.37 2.21 10.94
C MET A 68 2.94 0.82 11.28
N TYR A 69 3.25 0.05 10.23
CA TYR A 69 4.12 -1.11 10.33
C TYR A 69 5.59 -0.66 10.31
N SER A 70 6.23 -0.61 11.48
CA SER A 70 7.68 -0.36 11.61
C SER A 70 8.40 -1.64 12.05
N PHE A 71 9.57 -1.88 11.49
CA PHE A 71 10.40 -3.05 11.82
C PHE A 71 11.87 -2.64 11.84
N GLU A 72 12.67 -3.37 12.63
CA GLU A 72 14.12 -3.18 12.66
C GLU A 72 14.74 -3.79 11.40
N ASP A 73 15.54 -3.00 10.70
CA ASP A 73 16.33 -3.48 9.59
C ASP A 73 17.52 -4.32 10.09
N ARG A 74 18.02 -5.22 9.24
CA ARG A 74 19.14 -6.11 9.59
C ARG A 74 20.52 -5.43 9.51
N GLY A 75 20.59 -4.21 8.97
CA GLY A 75 21.83 -3.51 8.63
C GLY A 75 22.24 -3.72 7.20
#